data_AF-A0A2T0SNZ3-F1
#
_entry.id   AF-A0A2T0SNZ3-F1
#
_cell.length_a   1.000
_cell.length_b   1.000
_cell.length_c   1.000
_cell.angle_alpha   90.00
_cell.angle_beta   90.00
_cell.angle_gamma   90.00
#
_symmetry.space_group_name_H-M   'P 1'
#
loop_
_entity.id
_entity.type
_entity.pdbx_description
1 polymer ?
#
loop_
_entity_poly.entity_id
_entity_poly.type
_entity_poly.pdbx_seq_one_letter_code
_entity_poly.pdbx_strand_id
1 'polypeptide(L)'
;MGTLREDFNNPQRVPKVVMHVTLTDATSMKALGDANWLPTMAWFFEQVGDAVTQQGGTICKYLNDGVEATFPVDLAAEAINSGIQVQERIVEAQRDNTYRCNCSIGIATGRVVEFNSGAYTDYVGAVVDRSARLAYAANAGAIFVDEATVGASNMMRVFSNYGNVINREGGQYLSPLEELPAAGFPERISYHEILWAAQPFSVRASEVTKIGDMPIPDRSPAPKPLQRREWLRGTVSRWDDERGNGFLSTSTGTYFLHRSHLAAGISRIDVGTTVFFLGEEAHGAGRHPRAVCALPVGAELSVRIDKIRTAFGFHRLADSRNFGRELFLDLGRGAESRFQLGQQVRVRVTENQEGPVGAVIVPEQQALSA
;
A
#
# COMPACT_ATOMS: atom_id res chain seq x y z
N MET A 1 14.14 -18.03 -39.59
CA MET A 1 14.08 -17.08 -38.46
C MET A 1 13.88 -15.72 -39.08
N GLY A 2 12.69 -15.13 -38.91
CA GLY A 2 12.45 -13.76 -39.36
C GLY A 2 13.35 -12.81 -38.56
N THR A 3 13.73 -11.69 -39.16
CA THR A 3 14.45 -10.65 -38.42
C THR A 3 13.49 -9.98 -37.44
N LEU A 4 13.97 -9.48 -36.29
CA LEU A 4 13.17 -8.66 -35.36
C LEU A 4 12.38 -7.55 -36.07
N ARG A 5 12.95 -7.00 -37.15
CA ARG A 5 12.32 -5.97 -37.98
C ARG A 5 11.10 -6.49 -38.75
N GLU A 6 11.08 -7.75 -39.16
CA GLU A 6 9.94 -8.39 -39.82
C GLU A 6 8.79 -8.65 -38.84
N ASP A 7 9.10 -9.12 -37.62
CA ASP A 7 8.10 -9.34 -36.56
C ASP A 7 7.36 -8.03 -36.21
N PHE A 8 8.05 -6.88 -36.23
CA PHE A 8 7.41 -5.58 -35.99
C PHE A 8 6.67 -4.98 -37.19
N ASN A 9 7.02 -5.37 -38.42
CA ASN A 9 6.37 -4.85 -39.63
C ASN A 9 5.03 -5.53 -39.94
N ASN A 10 4.82 -6.76 -39.47
CA ASN A 10 3.53 -7.46 -39.56
C ASN A 10 3.22 -8.25 -38.27
N PRO A 11 2.96 -7.53 -37.15
CA PRO A 11 2.96 -8.17 -35.85
C PRO A 11 1.73 -9.04 -35.64
N GLN A 12 1.95 -10.34 -35.41
CA GLN A 12 0.90 -11.21 -34.87
C GLN A 12 0.57 -10.76 -33.45
N ARG A 13 -0.64 -10.23 -33.28
CA ARG A 13 -1.14 -9.84 -31.97
C ARG A 13 -1.80 -11.02 -31.30
N VAL A 14 -1.34 -11.41 -30.11
CA VAL A 14 -1.90 -12.52 -29.32
C VAL A 14 -2.52 -11.99 -28.03
N PRO A 15 -3.67 -12.55 -27.58
CA PRO A 15 -4.24 -12.18 -26.28
C PRO A 15 -3.40 -12.78 -25.16
N LYS A 16 -3.02 -11.95 -24.18
CA LYS A 16 -2.26 -12.36 -22.99
C LYS A 16 -2.74 -11.57 -21.77
N VAL A 17 -2.52 -12.16 -20.60
CA VAL A 17 -2.46 -11.43 -19.34
C VAL A 17 -0.99 -11.13 -19.08
N VAL A 18 -0.65 -9.88 -18.83
CA VAL A 18 0.70 -9.43 -18.51
C VAL A 18 0.73 -9.04 -17.04
N MET A 19 1.67 -9.64 -16.30
CA MET A 19 1.95 -9.31 -14.91
C MET A 19 3.30 -8.63 -14.82
N HIS A 20 3.34 -7.52 -14.09
CA HIS A 20 4.56 -6.82 -13.73
C HIS A 20 4.68 -6.79 -12.20
N VAL A 21 5.78 -7.34 -11.68
CA VAL A 21 6.08 -7.36 -10.24
C VAL A 21 7.31 -6.49 -10.01
N THR A 22 7.23 -5.51 -9.12
CA THR A 22 8.36 -4.61 -8.83
C THR A 22 8.67 -4.56 -7.35
N LEU A 23 9.94 -4.72 -6.97
CA LEU A 23 10.44 -4.51 -5.62
C LEU A 23 10.28 -3.04 -5.24
N THR A 24 9.57 -2.78 -4.15
CA THR A 24 9.44 -1.43 -3.61
C THR A 24 10.71 -1.06 -2.84
N ASP A 25 11.14 0.20 -2.92
CA ASP A 25 12.35 0.72 -2.27
C ASP A 25 13.67 0.04 -2.72
N ALA A 26 13.70 -0.59 -3.89
CA ALA A 26 14.88 -1.27 -4.44
C ALA A 26 16.13 -0.37 -4.50
N THR A 27 15.97 0.94 -4.78
CA THR A 27 17.07 1.92 -4.77
C THR A 27 17.72 2.04 -3.40
N SER A 28 16.89 2.15 -2.34
CA SER A 28 17.37 2.24 -0.96
C SER A 28 18.06 0.95 -0.53
N MET A 29 17.53 -0.21 -0.97
CA MET A 29 18.11 -1.52 -0.69
C MET A 29 19.50 -1.67 -1.33
N LYS A 30 19.66 -1.24 -2.59
CA LYS A 30 20.93 -1.30 -3.33
C LYS A 30 22.01 -0.40 -2.74
N ALA A 31 21.62 0.71 -2.10
CA ALA A 31 22.55 1.60 -1.41
C ALA A 31 23.26 0.96 -0.20
N LEU A 32 22.77 -0.19 0.30
CA LEU A 32 23.36 -0.93 1.44
C LEU A 32 24.54 -1.83 1.03
N GLY A 33 24.90 -1.88 -0.26
CA GLY A 33 26.00 -2.68 -0.80
C GLY A 33 25.62 -4.13 -1.13
N ASP A 34 26.30 -4.71 -2.11
CA ASP A 34 25.91 -5.94 -2.82
C ASP A 34 25.69 -7.18 -1.93
N ALA A 35 26.49 -7.34 -0.88
CA ALA A 35 26.36 -8.46 0.06
C ALA A 35 25.00 -8.50 0.79
N ASN A 36 24.31 -7.35 0.90
CA ASN A 36 23.07 -7.24 1.66
C ASN A 36 21.81 -7.42 0.78
N TRP A 37 21.86 -7.00 -0.49
CA TRP A 37 20.67 -6.96 -1.33
C TRP A 37 20.60 -8.09 -2.37
N LEU A 38 21.74 -8.62 -2.84
CA LEU A 38 21.75 -9.70 -3.83
C LEU A 38 21.05 -10.97 -3.34
N PRO A 39 21.24 -11.48 -2.11
CA PRO A 39 20.53 -12.66 -1.63
C PRO A 39 19.01 -12.43 -1.54
N THR A 40 18.60 -11.23 -1.12
CA THR A 40 17.18 -10.85 -1.04
C THR A 40 16.55 -10.78 -2.43
N MET A 41 17.28 -10.24 -3.42
CA MET A 41 16.78 -10.19 -4.80
C MET A 41 16.73 -11.57 -5.45
N ALA A 42 17.74 -12.42 -5.23
CA ALA A 42 17.74 -13.80 -5.71
C ALA A 42 16.53 -14.57 -5.16
N TRP A 43 16.33 -14.54 -3.85
CA TRP A 43 15.17 -15.16 -3.21
C TRP A 43 13.85 -14.60 -3.75
N PHE A 44 13.73 -13.27 -3.90
CA PHE A 44 12.53 -12.65 -4.45
C PHE A 44 12.23 -13.15 -5.88
N PHE A 45 13.24 -13.20 -6.75
CA PHE A 45 13.08 -13.71 -8.12
C PHE A 45 12.70 -15.19 -8.17
N GLU A 46 13.22 -16.00 -7.25
CA GLU A 46 12.80 -17.40 -7.08
C GLU A 46 11.32 -17.47 -6.65
N GLN A 47 10.90 -16.66 -5.66
CA GLN A 47 9.51 -16.67 -5.20
C GLN A 47 8.51 -16.26 -6.29
N VAL A 48 8.86 -15.24 -7.08
CA VAL A 48 8.03 -14.81 -8.21
C VAL A 48 8.03 -15.86 -9.32
N GLY A 49 9.20 -16.42 -9.65
CA GLY A 49 9.35 -17.49 -10.64
C GLY A 49 8.48 -18.71 -10.31
N ASP A 50 8.58 -19.19 -9.07
CA ASP A 50 7.81 -20.33 -8.59
C ASP A 50 6.31 -20.05 -8.59
N ALA A 51 5.86 -18.88 -8.12
CA ALA A 51 4.44 -18.54 -8.09
C ALA A 51 3.84 -18.45 -9.49
N VAL A 52 4.55 -17.80 -10.42
CA VAL A 52 4.11 -17.65 -11.81
C VAL A 52 4.02 -19.01 -12.50
N THR A 53 5.07 -19.83 -12.39
CA THR A 53 5.15 -21.13 -13.07
C THR A 53 4.18 -22.15 -12.50
N GLN A 54 3.97 -22.19 -11.18
CA GLN A 54 2.96 -23.05 -10.53
C GLN A 54 1.54 -22.74 -11.01
N GLN A 55 1.28 -21.49 -11.38
CA GLN A 55 -0.02 -21.01 -11.87
C GLN A 55 -0.12 -21.07 -13.41
N GLY A 56 0.83 -21.71 -14.10
CA GLY A 56 0.81 -21.89 -15.55
C GLY A 56 1.24 -20.66 -16.36
N GLY A 57 1.83 -19.65 -15.70
CA GLY A 57 2.43 -18.50 -16.36
C GLY A 57 3.89 -18.75 -16.78
N THR A 58 4.41 -17.80 -17.56
CA THR A 58 5.79 -17.82 -18.07
C THR A 58 6.49 -16.53 -17.70
N ILE A 59 7.70 -16.64 -17.14
CA ILE A 59 8.60 -15.50 -16.94
C ILE A 59 9.16 -15.06 -18.30
N CYS A 60 8.90 -13.81 -18.69
CA CYS A 60 9.40 -13.26 -19.95
C CYS A 60 10.79 -12.69 -19.77
N LYS A 61 10.97 -11.84 -18.75
CA LYS A 61 12.27 -11.26 -18.43
C LYS A 61 12.37 -10.85 -16.96
N TYR A 62 13.59 -10.84 -16.46
CA TYR A 62 13.95 -10.21 -15.19
C TYR A 62 14.36 -8.76 -15.46
N LEU A 63 13.81 -7.86 -14.66
CA LEU A 63 14.13 -6.44 -14.66
C LEU A 63 15.04 -6.16 -13.48
N ASN A 64 15.73 -5.03 -13.50
CA ASN A 64 16.68 -4.65 -12.45
C ASN A 64 16.08 -4.72 -11.03
N ASP A 65 14.80 -4.43 -10.90
CA ASP A 65 14.05 -4.38 -9.64
C ASP A 65 12.74 -5.16 -9.74
N GLY A 66 12.59 -6.10 -10.68
CA GLY A 66 11.29 -6.71 -10.90
C GLY A 66 11.30 -7.86 -11.89
N VAL A 67 10.09 -8.28 -12.24
CA VAL A 67 9.83 -9.41 -13.13
C VAL A 67 8.66 -9.05 -14.03
N GLU A 68 8.78 -9.38 -15.30
CA GLU A 68 7.66 -9.37 -16.24
C GLU A 68 7.31 -10.82 -16.58
N ALA A 69 6.03 -11.15 -16.43
CA ALA A 69 5.49 -12.47 -16.69
C ALA A 69 4.23 -12.37 -17.55
N THR A 70 3.90 -13.46 -18.25
CA THR A 70 2.64 -13.55 -18.99
C THR A 70 1.90 -14.84 -18.69
N PHE A 71 0.58 -14.77 -18.84
CA PHE A 71 -0.31 -15.92 -18.74
C PHE A 71 -1.19 -15.99 -20.00
N PRO A 72 -1.60 -17.18 -20.42
CA PRO A 72 -2.78 -17.36 -21.28
C PRO A 72 -3.99 -16.60 -20.74
N VAL A 73 -4.84 -16.08 -21.63
CA VAL A 73 -5.99 -15.22 -21.24
C VAL A 73 -7.03 -15.97 -20.39
N ASP A 74 -7.16 -17.27 -20.59
CA ASP A 74 -8.02 -18.17 -19.81
C ASP A 74 -7.47 -18.47 -18.41
N LEU A 75 -6.24 -18.05 -18.13
CA LEU A 75 -5.55 -18.14 -16.83
C LEU A 75 -5.47 -16.77 -16.12
N ALA A 76 -6.42 -15.86 -16.37
CA ALA A 76 -6.42 -14.54 -15.73
C ALA A 76 -6.64 -14.60 -14.20
N ALA A 77 -7.45 -15.54 -13.71
CA ALA A 77 -7.60 -15.76 -12.27
C ALA A 77 -6.31 -16.32 -11.65
N GLU A 78 -5.60 -17.18 -12.36
CA GLU A 78 -4.29 -17.74 -11.98
C GLU A 78 -3.21 -16.66 -11.92
N ALA A 79 -3.23 -15.69 -12.84
CA ALA A 79 -2.36 -14.52 -12.76
C ALA A 79 -2.60 -13.71 -11.48
N ILE A 80 -3.87 -13.49 -11.09
CA ILE A 80 -4.20 -12.84 -9.82
C ILE A 80 -3.71 -13.67 -8.64
N ASN A 81 -3.99 -14.98 -8.62
CA ASN A 81 -3.56 -15.89 -7.55
C ASN A 81 -2.03 -15.97 -7.43
N SER A 82 -1.30 -15.92 -8.54
CA SER A 82 0.16 -15.80 -8.53
C SER A 82 0.60 -14.53 -7.80
N GLY A 83 -0.07 -13.40 -8.04
CA GLY A 83 0.23 -12.15 -7.37
C GLY A 83 -0.03 -12.22 -5.86
N ILE A 84 -1.15 -12.82 -5.48
CA ILE A 84 -1.50 -13.06 -4.07
C ILE A 84 -0.44 -13.95 -3.41
N GLN A 85 -0.07 -15.06 -4.04
CA GLN A 85 0.91 -16.00 -3.51
C GLN A 85 2.28 -15.36 -3.30
N VAL A 86 2.72 -14.49 -4.22
CA VAL A 86 3.96 -13.72 -4.05
C VAL A 86 3.89 -12.84 -2.80
N GLN A 87 2.79 -12.10 -2.62
CA GLN A 87 2.64 -11.22 -1.47
C GLN A 87 2.57 -12.00 -0.14
N GLU A 88 1.88 -13.14 -0.11
CA GLU A 88 1.79 -14.00 1.07
C GLU A 88 3.16 -14.57 1.47
N ARG A 89 3.94 -15.08 0.50
CA ARG A 89 5.31 -15.58 0.75
C ARG A 89 6.25 -14.50 1.27
N ILE A 90 6.09 -13.25 0.80
CA ILE A 90 6.83 -12.11 1.33
C ILE A 90 6.45 -11.83 2.79
N VAL A 91 5.14 -11.82 3.11
CA VAL A 91 4.68 -11.61 4.49
C VAL A 91 5.17 -12.73 5.42
N GLU A 92 5.16 -13.98 4.97
CA GLU A 92 5.70 -15.12 5.71
C GLU A 92 7.21 -14.98 5.97
N ALA A 93 8.00 -14.69 4.93
CA ALA A 93 9.45 -14.51 5.08
C ALA A 93 9.82 -13.33 5.99
N GLN A 94 9.01 -12.26 5.98
CA GLN A 94 9.17 -11.14 6.90
C GLN A 94 8.82 -11.51 8.34
N ARG A 95 7.76 -12.29 8.55
CA ARG A 95 7.33 -12.79 9.86
C ARG A 95 8.41 -13.67 10.49
N ASP A 96 9.03 -14.52 9.68
CA ASP A 96 10.11 -15.42 10.09
C ASP A 96 11.49 -14.74 10.09
N ASN A 97 11.52 -13.43 9.78
CA ASN A 97 12.72 -12.60 9.71
C ASN A 97 13.84 -13.19 8.82
N THR A 98 13.45 -13.93 7.78
CA THR A 98 14.38 -14.58 6.84
C THR A 98 14.79 -13.62 5.73
N TYR A 99 13.81 -12.89 5.15
CA TYR A 99 14.05 -11.88 4.12
C TYR A 99 13.19 -10.63 4.38
N ARG A 100 13.74 -9.46 4.03
CA ARG A 100 13.06 -8.16 4.20
C ARG A 100 13.01 -7.40 2.88
N CYS A 101 11.96 -7.66 2.12
CA CYS A 101 11.61 -6.90 0.93
C CYS A 101 10.10 -6.75 0.83
N ASN A 102 9.63 -5.82 0.00
CA ASN A 102 8.23 -5.70 -0.36
C ASN A 102 8.13 -5.53 -1.88
N CYS A 103 6.99 -5.86 -2.46
CA CYS A 103 6.75 -5.63 -3.88
C CYS A 103 5.36 -5.04 -4.13
N SER A 104 5.18 -4.45 -5.30
CA SER A 104 3.89 -4.07 -5.85
C SER A 104 3.68 -4.76 -7.20
N ILE A 105 2.43 -5.03 -7.52
CA ILE A 105 2.07 -5.87 -8.66
C ILE A 105 1.02 -5.15 -9.52
N GLY A 106 1.22 -5.16 -10.83
CA GLY A 106 0.27 -4.68 -11.81
C GLY A 106 -0.05 -5.77 -12.83
N ILE A 107 -1.32 -5.99 -13.11
CA ILE A 107 -1.78 -7.03 -14.05
C ILE A 107 -2.71 -6.37 -15.07
N ALA A 108 -2.45 -6.59 -16.35
CA ALA A 108 -3.26 -6.05 -17.43
C ALA A 108 -3.53 -7.12 -18.49
N THR A 109 -4.72 -7.07 -19.10
CA THR A 109 -5.11 -8.05 -20.12
C THR A 109 -5.38 -7.37 -21.46
N GLY A 110 -4.88 -7.97 -22.54
CA GLY A 110 -5.17 -7.50 -23.87
C GLY A 110 -4.30 -8.13 -24.94
N ARG A 111 -4.24 -7.48 -26.10
CA ARG A 111 -3.47 -7.98 -27.25
C ARG A 111 -2.06 -7.39 -27.27
N VAL A 112 -1.06 -8.26 -27.24
CA VAL A 112 0.37 -7.93 -27.30
C VAL A 112 0.99 -8.44 -28.59
N VAL A 113 2.10 -7.84 -29.00
CA VAL A 113 2.94 -8.36 -30.08
C VAL A 113 3.97 -9.29 -29.45
N GLU A 114 3.93 -10.56 -29.85
CA GLU A 114 4.93 -11.55 -29.49
C GLU A 114 6.09 -11.48 -30.47
N PHE A 115 7.32 -11.51 -29.97
CA PHE A 115 8.51 -11.65 -30.81
C PHE A 115 9.51 -12.58 -30.14
N ASN A 116 10.33 -13.24 -30.95
CA ASN A 116 11.31 -14.19 -30.47
C ASN A 116 12.71 -13.60 -30.62
N SER A 117 13.45 -13.48 -29.52
CA SER A 117 14.85 -13.05 -29.53
C SER A 117 15.75 -14.26 -29.27
N GLY A 118 15.78 -15.18 -30.23
CA GLY A 118 16.55 -16.43 -30.11
C GLY A 118 15.95 -17.39 -29.08
N ALA A 119 16.52 -17.43 -27.88
CA ALA A 119 16.19 -18.42 -26.84
C ALA A 119 15.00 -18.04 -25.95
N TYR A 120 14.47 -16.82 -26.08
CA TYR A 120 13.36 -16.33 -25.26
C TYR A 120 12.31 -15.62 -26.12
N THR A 121 11.07 -15.78 -25.68
CA THR A 121 9.89 -15.09 -26.21
C THR A 121 9.60 -13.88 -25.34
N ASP A 122 9.40 -12.74 -25.98
CA ASP A 122 9.15 -11.47 -25.32
C ASP A 122 7.96 -10.74 -25.98
N TYR A 123 7.42 -9.76 -25.27
CA TYR A 123 6.17 -9.08 -25.62
C TYR A 123 6.35 -7.56 -25.60
N VAL A 124 5.73 -6.89 -26.57
CA VAL A 124 5.58 -5.42 -26.57
C VAL A 124 4.15 -5.01 -26.85
N GLY A 125 3.80 -3.81 -26.37
CA GLY A 125 2.55 -3.14 -26.66
C GLY A 125 1.97 -2.44 -25.44
N ALA A 126 0.91 -1.67 -25.66
CA ALA A 126 0.29 -0.84 -24.63
C ALA A 126 -0.16 -1.62 -23.38
N VAL A 127 -0.47 -2.92 -23.50
CA VAL A 127 -0.84 -3.77 -22.36
C VAL A 127 0.35 -4.02 -21.44
N VAL A 128 1.55 -4.21 -22.00
CA VAL A 128 2.80 -4.36 -21.23
C VAL A 128 3.07 -3.07 -20.45
N ASP A 129 3.00 -1.92 -21.12
CA ASP A 129 3.16 -0.61 -20.48
C ASP A 129 2.10 -0.36 -19.40
N ARG A 130 0.85 -0.79 -19.63
CA ARG A 130 -0.25 -0.68 -18.66
C ARG A 130 0.04 -1.50 -17.41
N SER A 131 0.47 -2.76 -17.55
CA SER A 131 0.81 -3.61 -16.40
C SER A 131 1.92 -3.00 -15.55
N ALA A 132 2.97 -2.45 -16.19
CA ALA A 132 4.06 -1.78 -15.51
C ALA A 132 3.58 -0.52 -14.77
N ARG A 133 2.75 0.30 -15.41
CA ARG A 133 2.17 1.51 -14.80
C ARG A 133 1.33 1.19 -13.56
N LEU A 134 0.50 0.14 -13.63
CA LEU A 134 -0.26 -0.34 -12.48
C LEU A 134 0.69 -0.74 -11.35
N ALA A 135 1.76 -1.49 -11.64
CA ALA A 135 2.74 -1.92 -10.65
C ALA A 135 3.49 -0.74 -10.01
N TYR A 136 3.88 0.28 -10.79
CA TYR A 136 4.59 1.45 -10.27
C TYR A 136 3.70 2.38 -9.46
N ALA A 137 2.40 2.48 -9.80
CA ALA A 137 1.44 3.26 -9.04
C ALA A 137 0.99 2.56 -7.74
N ALA A 138 1.00 1.23 -7.72
CA ALA A 138 0.64 0.40 -6.59
C ALA A 138 1.61 0.58 -5.40
N ASN A 139 1.07 0.75 -4.19
CA ASN A 139 1.87 0.77 -2.96
C ASN A 139 2.46 -0.62 -2.65
N ALA A 140 3.45 -0.68 -1.76
CA ALA A 140 4.01 -1.94 -1.28
C ALA A 140 2.89 -2.86 -0.73
N GLY A 141 2.81 -4.08 -1.23
CA GLY A 141 1.76 -5.05 -0.90
C GLY A 141 0.54 -5.00 -1.82
N ALA A 142 0.36 -3.96 -2.63
CA ALA A 142 -0.81 -3.81 -3.48
C ALA A 142 -0.69 -4.64 -4.77
N ILE A 143 -1.84 -5.13 -5.24
CA ILE A 143 -2.00 -5.80 -6.53
C ILE A 143 -3.09 -5.05 -7.30
N PHE A 144 -2.72 -4.37 -8.37
CA PHE A 144 -3.66 -3.65 -9.22
C PHE A 144 -3.93 -4.41 -10.50
N VAL A 145 -5.20 -4.48 -10.90
CA VAL A 145 -5.65 -5.17 -12.11
C VAL A 145 -6.53 -4.25 -12.95
N ASP A 146 -6.38 -4.27 -14.28
CA ASP A 146 -7.29 -3.53 -15.15
C ASP A 146 -8.65 -4.22 -15.33
N GLU A 147 -9.66 -3.47 -15.79
CA GLU A 147 -11.01 -4.01 -16.01
C GLU A 147 -11.02 -5.21 -16.98
N ALA A 148 -10.13 -5.21 -17.99
CA ALA A 148 -10.01 -6.32 -18.92
C ALA A 148 -9.54 -7.60 -18.24
N THR A 149 -8.65 -7.49 -17.25
CA THR A 149 -8.20 -8.62 -16.43
C THR A 149 -9.34 -9.16 -15.57
N VAL A 150 -10.13 -8.28 -14.94
CA VAL A 150 -11.33 -8.69 -14.19
C VAL A 150 -12.33 -9.38 -15.10
N GLY A 151 -12.61 -8.82 -16.28
CA GLY A 151 -13.54 -9.39 -17.25
C GLY A 151 -13.08 -10.74 -17.83
N ALA A 152 -11.78 -10.98 -17.94
CA ALA A 152 -11.21 -12.26 -18.35
C ALA A 152 -11.12 -13.29 -17.20
N SER A 153 -11.22 -12.84 -15.95
CA SER A 153 -11.03 -13.68 -14.77
C SER A 153 -12.32 -14.33 -14.31
N ASN A 154 -12.27 -15.63 -14.04
CA ASN A 154 -13.27 -16.26 -13.19
C ASN A 154 -12.95 -15.92 -11.72
N MET A 155 -13.52 -14.83 -11.22
CA MET A 155 -13.26 -14.34 -9.86
C MET A 155 -13.62 -15.35 -8.75
N MET A 156 -14.45 -16.36 -9.02
CA MET A 156 -14.72 -17.44 -8.05
C MET A 156 -13.51 -18.37 -7.81
N ARG A 157 -12.50 -18.31 -8.68
CA ARG A 157 -11.23 -19.05 -8.52
C ARG A 157 -10.17 -18.22 -7.80
N VAL A 158 -10.42 -16.95 -7.51
CA VAL A 158 -9.48 -16.10 -6.80
C VAL A 158 -9.59 -16.37 -5.31
N PHE A 159 -8.46 -16.62 -4.66
CA PHE A 159 -8.40 -16.87 -3.23
C PHE A 159 -7.14 -16.31 -2.58
N SER A 160 -7.21 -16.02 -1.28
CA SER A 160 -6.07 -15.74 -0.42
C SER A 160 -6.23 -16.44 0.93
N ASN A 161 -5.15 -16.61 1.68
CA ASN A 161 -5.16 -17.15 3.04
C ASN A 161 -6.13 -16.38 3.93
N TYR A 162 -6.08 -15.04 3.89
CA TYR A 162 -7.00 -14.19 4.65
C TYR A 162 -8.44 -14.31 4.15
N GLY A 163 -8.65 -14.30 2.83
CA GLY A 163 -9.97 -14.43 2.23
C GLY A 163 -10.64 -15.75 2.60
N ASN A 164 -9.89 -16.85 2.63
CA ASN A 164 -10.38 -18.16 3.10
C ASN A 164 -10.82 -18.12 4.57
N VAL A 165 -10.08 -17.44 5.44
CA VAL A 165 -10.43 -17.32 6.88
C VAL A 165 -11.76 -16.59 7.08
N ILE A 166 -12.06 -15.59 6.24
CA ILE A 166 -13.30 -14.81 6.35
C ILE A 166 -14.40 -15.24 5.38
N ASN A 167 -14.20 -16.33 4.63
CA ASN A 167 -15.08 -16.80 3.55
C ASN A 167 -15.38 -15.70 2.50
N ARG A 168 -14.34 -15.00 2.03
CA ARG A 168 -14.43 -13.98 0.99
C ARG A 168 -14.76 -14.63 -0.35
N GLU A 169 -15.82 -14.15 -1.00
CA GLU A 169 -16.29 -14.63 -2.30
C GLU A 169 -15.75 -13.77 -3.45
N GLY A 170 -15.79 -14.29 -4.69
CA GLY A 170 -15.02 -13.75 -5.82
C GLY A 170 -15.08 -12.23 -6.02
N GLY A 171 -16.28 -11.65 -6.14
CA GLY A 171 -16.42 -10.20 -6.34
C GLY A 171 -15.95 -9.36 -5.14
N GLN A 172 -15.89 -9.94 -3.94
CA GLN A 172 -15.46 -9.27 -2.71
C GLN A 172 -13.93 -9.11 -2.63
N TYR A 173 -13.17 -9.70 -3.57
CA TYR A 173 -11.75 -9.43 -3.74
C TYR A 173 -11.49 -8.12 -4.50
N LEU A 174 -12.49 -7.45 -5.05
CA LEU A 174 -12.29 -6.22 -5.81
C LEU A 174 -12.57 -4.99 -4.94
N SER A 175 -11.65 -4.02 -4.97
CA SER A 175 -11.97 -2.65 -4.56
C SER A 175 -13.00 -2.03 -5.51
N PRO A 176 -13.59 -0.87 -5.17
CA PRO A 176 -14.23 -0.01 -6.16
C PRO A 176 -13.31 0.29 -7.33
N LEU A 177 -13.89 0.54 -8.51
CA LEU A 177 -13.15 0.94 -9.69
C LEU A 177 -12.52 2.31 -9.48
N GLU A 178 -11.23 2.41 -9.74
CA GLU A 178 -10.43 3.64 -9.62
C GLU A 178 -9.72 3.96 -10.94
N GLU A 179 -9.20 5.17 -11.09
CA GLU A 179 -8.48 5.61 -12.30
C GLU A 179 -7.10 6.17 -11.95
N LEU A 180 -6.08 5.78 -12.73
CA LEU A 180 -4.76 6.40 -12.68
C LEU A 180 -4.56 7.40 -13.82
N PRO A 181 -3.89 8.54 -13.57
CA PRO A 181 -3.42 9.41 -14.63
C PRO A 181 -2.35 8.69 -15.45
N ALA A 182 -2.51 8.66 -16.78
CA ALA A 182 -1.48 8.11 -17.65
C ALA A 182 -0.48 9.20 -18.02
N ALA A 183 0.61 9.33 -17.25
CA ALA A 183 1.71 10.21 -17.65
C ALA A 183 2.18 9.87 -19.08
N GLY A 184 2.07 10.84 -20.01
CA GLY A 184 2.48 10.69 -21.41
C GLY A 184 1.50 9.99 -22.36
N PHE A 185 0.28 9.63 -21.93
CA PHE A 185 -0.77 9.07 -22.81
C PHE A 185 -2.14 9.71 -22.53
N PRO A 186 -3.01 9.83 -23.55
CA PRO A 186 -4.31 10.48 -23.38
C PRO A 186 -5.33 9.64 -22.58
N GLU A 187 -5.17 8.33 -22.50
CA GLU A 187 -6.14 7.43 -21.85
C GLU A 187 -5.82 7.19 -20.37
N ARG A 188 -6.82 7.38 -19.50
CA ARG A 188 -6.75 6.96 -18.09
C ARG A 188 -6.75 5.44 -18.00
N ILE A 189 -6.09 4.91 -16.97
CA ILE A 189 -6.09 3.46 -16.70
C ILE A 189 -7.07 3.21 -15.57
N SER A 190 -8.23 2.62 -15.90
CA SER A 190 -9.18 2.11 -14.92
C SER A 190 -8.65 0.80 -14.29
N TYR A 191 -8.74 0.68 -12.98
CA TYR A 191 -8.22 -0.48 -12.25
C TYR A 191 -9.01 -0.80 -10.98
N HIS A 192 -8.87 -2.04 -10.54
CA HIS A 192 -9.24 -2.50 -9.20
C HIS A 192 -7.98 -2.89 -8.42
N GLU A 193 -7.99 -2.66 -7.11
CA GLU A 193 -7.09 -3.34 -6.19
C GLU A 193 -7.66 -4.71 -5.81
N ILE A 194 -6.82 -5.75 -5.84
CA ILE A 194 -7.16 -7.06 -5.29
C ILE A 194 -6.98 -7.03 -3.77
N LEU A 195 -8.11 -7.15 -3.07
CA LEU A 195 -8.20 -7.22 -1.62
C LEU A 195 -7.81 -8.61 -1.14
N TRP A 196 -6.51 -8.90 -1.12
CA TRP A 196 -5.99 -10.20 -0.67
C TRP A 196 -5.73 -10.24 0.85
N ALA A 197 -5.59 -9.08 1.49
CA ALA A 197 -5.36 -8.93 2.93
C ALA A 197 -6.56 -8.30 3.67
N ALA A 198 -6.39 -8.04 4.96
CA ALA A 198 -7.41 -7.43 5.83
C ALA A 198 -7.74 -5.97 5.45
N GLN A 199 -6.77 -5.25 4.91
CA GLN A 199 -6.92 -3.85 4.49
C GLN A 199 -6.32 -3.65 3.09
N PRO A 200 -6.84 -2.70 2.30
CA PRO A 200 -6.22 -2.29 1.05
C PRO A 200 -4.90 -1.54 1.32
N PHE A 201 -4.01 -1.58 0.34
CA PHE A 201 -2.70 -0.94 0.33
C PHE A 201 -2.70 0.37 -0.47
N SER A 202 -3.62 0.52 -1.44
CA SER A 202 -3.88 1.73 -2.22
C SER A 202 -2.71 2.25 -3.08
N VAL A 203 -2.84 3.44 -3.66
CA VAL A 203 -1.86 4.08 -4.55
C VAL A 203 -0.68 4.67 -3.77
N ARG A 204 0.54 4.64 -4.34
CA ARG A 204 1.72 5.34 -3.81
C ARG A 204 1.48 6.84 -3.70
N ALA A 205 1.97 7.44 -2.61
CA ALA A 205 1.74 8.85 -2.30
C ALA A 205 2.21 9.84 -3.40
N SER A 206 3.26 9.50 -4.15
CA SER A 206 3.82 10.31 -5.24
C SER A 206 2.92 10.45 -6.45
N GLU A 207 2.01 9.49 -6.69
CA GLU A 207 1.07 9.56 -7.81
C GLU A 207 -0.17 10.38 -7.46
N VAL A 208 -0.55 10.45 -6.19
CA VAL A 208 -1.68 11.26 -5.72
C VAL A 208 -1.42 12.77 -5.91
N THR A 209 -0.18 13.22 -5.77
CA THR A 209 0.21 14.63 -6.02
C THR A 209 0.08 15.05 -7.48
N LYS A 210 0.11 14.13 -8.44
CA LYS A 210 -0.07 14.45 -9.87
C LYS A 210 -1.55 14.57 -10.27
N ILE A 211 -2.48 14.10 -9.43
CA ILE A 211 -3.94 14.12 -9.65
C ILE A 211 -4.55 15.48 -9.27
N GLY A 212 -3.89 16.26 -8.40
CA GLY A 212 -4.43 17.50 -7.82
C GLY A 212 -4.43 18.75 -8.71
N ASP A 213 -3.74 18.75 -9.85
CA ASP A 213 -3.35 19.98 -10.56
C ASP A 213 -4.14 20.32 -11.85
N MET A 214 -5.36 19.80 -12.09
CA MET A 214 -6.12 20.17 -13.31
C MET A 214 -7.62 20.49 -13.12
N PRO A 215 -8.18 21.38 -13.98
CA PRO A 215 -9.53 21.94 -13.80
C PRO A 215 -10.62 20.91 -14.07
N ILE A 216 -11.67 20.95 -13.26
CA ILE A 216 -12.81 20.01 -13.29
C ILE A 216 -13.85 20.51 -14.32
N PRO A 217 -14.26 19.71 -15.33
CA PRO A 217 -15.50 19.96 -16.05
C PRO A 217 -16.70 19.43 -15.24
N ASP A 218 -17.75 20.22 -15.23
CA ASP A 218 -19.00 20.01 -14.50
C ASP A 218 -19.68 18.66 -14.86
N ARG A 219 -19.80 17.77 -13.87
CA ARG A 219 -20.67 16.59 -13.91
C ARG A 219 -21.30 16.37 -12.53
N SER A 220 -22.61 16.10 -12.53
CA SER A 220 -23.47 15.77 -11.39
C SER A 220 -22.91 14.64 -10.51
N PRO A 221 -23.34 14.52 -9.23
CA PRO A 221 -22.49 14.07 -8.15
C PRO A 221 -22.14 12.59 -8.28
N ALA A 222 -20.85 12.33 -8.51
CA ALA A 222 -20.27 11.02 -8.29
C ALA A 222 -20.42 10.61 -6.81
N PRO A 223 -20.55 9.31 -6.49
CA PRO A 223 -20.35 8.85 -5.13
C PRO A 223 -18.95 9.29 -4.67
N LYS A 224 -18.88 9.95 -3.50
CA LYS A 224 -17.66 10.61 -3.04
C LYS A 224 -16.49 9.60 -3.03
N PRO A 225 -15.32 9.96 -3.59
CA PRO A 225 -14.13 9.12 -3.46
C PRO A 225 -13.82 8.88 -1.98
N LEU A 226 -13.36 7.67 -1.63
CA LEU A 226 -12.81 7.35 -0.30
C LEU A 226 -11.66 8.33 -0.04
N GLN A 227 -11.96 9.40 0.69
CA GLN A 227 -11.01 10.46 1.03
C GLN A 227 -9.78 9.80 1.67
N ARG A 228 -8.58 10.26 1.27
CA ARG A 228 -7.42 10.28 2.18
C ARG A 228 -7.97 10.74 3.53
N ARG A 229 -8.08 9.84 4.52
CA ARG A 229 -8.67 10.20 5.81
C ARG A 229 -7.71 11.17 6.47
N GLU A 230 -7.98 12.46 6.31
CA GLU A 230 -7.26 13.53 6.99
C GLU A 230 -7.40 13.32 8.50
N TRP A 231 -6.41 13.80 9.24
CA TRP A 231 -6.50 13.77 10.68
C TRP A 231 -7.65 14.70 11.09
N LEU A 232 -8.73 14.13 11.60
CA LEU A 232 -9.80 14.89 12.21
C LEU A 232 -9.39 15.23 13.63
N ARG A 233 -9.69 16.46 14.03
CA ARG A 233 -9.44 16.98 15.38
C ARG A 233 -10.75 17.07 16.13
N GLY A 234 -10.80 16.47 17.32
CA GLY A 234 -11.96 16.55 18.20
C GLY A 234 -11.55 16.58 19.67
N THR A 235 -12.52 16.87 20.52
CA THR A 235 -12.36 16.85 21.98
C THR A 235 -13.24 15.76 22.55
N VAL A 236 -12.71 14.98 23.50
CA VAL A 236 -13.48 13.95 24.21
C VAL A 236 -14.58 14.64 25.01
N SER A 237 -15.82 14.50 24.58
CA SER A 237 -16.97 15.13 25.25
C SER A 237 -17.57 14.22 26.30
N ARG A 238 -17.43 12.90 26.12
CA ARG A 238 -17.86 11.88 27.08
C ARG A 238 -16.96 10.66 26.98
N TRP A 239 -16.64 10.06 28.12
CA TRP A 239 -15.93 8.79 28.20
C TRP A 239 -16.50 7.94 29.33
N ASP A 240 -16.62 6.64 29.10
CA ASP A 240 -17.07 5.63 30.04
C ASP A 240 -15.96 4.58 30.14
N ASP A 241 -15.24 4.58 31.26
CA ASP A 241 -14.09 3.69 31.48
C ASP A 241 -14.49 2.22 31.63
N GLU A 242 -15.68 1.95 32.17
CA GLU A 242 -16.19 0.57 32.34
C GLU A 242 -16.52 -0.04 31.00
N ARG A 243 -17.23 0.71 30.14
CA ARG A 243 -17.59 0.27 28.80
C ARG A 243 -16.47 0.46 27.77
N GLY A 244 -15.43 1.20 28.15
CA GLY A 244 -14.29 1.53 27.31
C GLY A 244 -14.68 2.27 26.04
N ASN A 245 -15.68 3.15 26.12
CA ASN A 245 -16.14 3.91 24.97
C ASN A 245 -16.59 5.32 25.34
N GLY A 246 -16.75 6.16 24.31
CA GLY A 246 -17.08 7.55 24.49
C GLY A 246 -17.37 8.24 23.17
N PHE A 247 -17.40 9.57 23.22
CA PHE A 247 -17.70 10.42 22.09
C PHE A 247 -16.69 11.56 21.98
N LEU A 248 -16.33 11.87 20.74
CA LEU A 248 -15.54 13.02 20.36
C LEU A 248 -16.44 14.06 19.71
N SER A 249 -16.38 15.29 20.18
CA SER A 249 -17.02 16.43 19.54
C SER A 249 -16.03 17.13 18.60
N THR A 250 -16.43 17.34 17.36
CA THR A 250 -15.69 18.13 16.35
C THR A 250 -16.53 19.32 15.91
N SER A 251 -15.97 20.19 15.07
CA SER A 251 -16.73 21.26 14.39
C SER A 251 -17.77 20.72 13.41
N THR A 252 -17.63 19.48 12.96
CA THR A 252 -18.45 18.85 11.91
C THR A 252 -19.44 17.82 12.45
N GLY A 253 -19.35 17.42 13.73
CA GLY A 253 -20.28 16.48 14.32
C GLY A 253 -19.71 15.74 15.53
N THR A 254 -20.36 14.62 15.87
CA THR A 254 -19.97 13.77 16.99
C THR A 254 -19.55 12.40 16.47
N TYR A 255 -18.42 11.91 16.95
CA TYR A 255 -17.85 10.62 16.58
C TYR A 255 -17.82 9.68 17.80
N PHE A 256 -18.17 8.42 17.58
CA PHE A 256 -18.05 7.37 18.58
C PHE A 256 -16.61 6.85 18.65
N LEU A 257 -16.05 6.78 19.84
CA LEU A 257 -14.72 6.23 20.09
C LEU A 257 -14.83 5.02 21.02
N HIS A 258 -14.18 3.91 20.66
CA HIS A 258 -14.01 2.74 21.53
C HIS A 258 -12.53 2.55 21.85
N ARG A 259 -12.20 2.00 23.02
CA ARG A 259 -10.83 1.83 23.49
C ARG A 259 -9.95 1.01 22.54
N SER A 260 -10.55 0.07 21.80
CA SER A 260 -9.83 -0.73 20.77
C SER A 260 -9.33 0.12 19.59
N HIS A 261 -9.87 1.33 19.43
CA HIS A 261 -9.51 2.27 18.38
C HIS A 261 -8.52 3.33 18.84
N LEU A 262 -8.09 3.30 20.11
CA LEU A 262 -6.94 4.07 20.55
C LEU A 262 -5.69 3.51 19.87
N ALA A 263 -4.77 4.39 19.50
CA ALA A 263 -3.49 3.99 18.97
C ALA A 263 -2.74 3.08 19.96
N ALA A 264 -1.96 2.15 19.42
CA ALA A 264 -1.21 1.19 20.23
C ALA A 264 -0.33 1.90 21.28
N GLY A 265 -0.37 1.39 22.52
CA GLY A 265 0.33 1.99 23.66
C GLY A 265 -0.50 2.97 24.49
N ILE A 266 -1.72 3.30 24.06
CA ILE A 266 -2.61 4.22 24.77
C ILE A 266 -3.68 3.43 25.53
N SER A 267 -3.65 3.54 26.86
CA SER A 267 -4.56 2.80 27.74
C SER A 267 -5.61 3.67 28.42
N ARG A 268 -5.42 4.99 28.41
CA ARG A 268 -6.28 5.95 29.10
C ARG A 268 -6.52 7.20 28.25
N ILE A 269 -7.72 7.75 28.40
CA ILE A 269 -8.13 9.00 27.80
C ILE A 269 -9.10 9.70 28.76
N ASP A 270 -8.95 10.99 28.97
CA ASP A 270 -9.81 11.75 29.88
C ASP A 270 -10.77 12.65 29.09
N VAL A 271 -11.91 12.99 29.72
CA VAL A 271 -12.87 13.95 29.14
C VAL A 271 -12.20 15.33 29.06
N GLY A 272 -12.40 16.02 27.94
CA GLY A 272 -11.76 17.31 27.64
C GLY A 272 -10.43 17.18 26.89
N THR A 273 -9.88 15.98 26.73
CA THR A 273 -8.64 15.77 25.96
C THR A 273 -8.88 16.00 24.46
N THR A 274 -7.97 16.73 23.82
CA THR A 274 -7.93 16.86 22.35
C THR A 274 -7.37 15.58 21.74
N VAL A 275 -8.01 15.10 20.67
CA VAL A 275 -7.70 13.84 20.01
C VAL A 275 -7.65 14.06 18.51
N PHE A 276 -6.58 13.56 17.89
CA PHE A 276 -6.53 13.36 16.45
C PHE A 276 -7.00 11.95 16.12
N PHE A 277 -7.85 11.79 15.12
CA PHE A 277 -8.37 10.49 14.72
C PHE A 277 -8.70 10.44 13.24
N LEU A 278 -8.94 9.24 12.72
CA LEU A 278 -9.45 9.03 11.38
C LEU A 278 -10.96 8.78 11.46
N GLY A 279 -11.74 9.55 10.71
CA GLY A 279 -13.19 9.37 10.65
C GLY A 279 -13.57 8.14 9.83
N GLU A 280 -14.45 7.31 10.36
CA GLU A 280 -15.03 6.17 9.66
C GLU A 280 -16.55 6.28 9.65
N GLU A 281 -17.18 6.07 8.49
CA GLU A 281 -18.63 6.12 8.38
C GLU A 281 -19.32 5.01 9.20
N ALA A 282 -20.46 5.36 9.79
CA ALA A 282 -21.23 4.43 10.58
C ALA A 282 -21.87 3.36 9.69
N HIS A 283 -21.72 2.09 10.07
CA HIS A 283 -22.41 0.99 9.40
C HIS A 283 -23.80 0.82 10.04
N GLY A 284 -24.83 1.37 9.38
CA GLY A 284 -26.25 1.30 9.77
C GLY A 284 -26.88 2.68 10.02
N ALA A 285 -28.13 2.85 9.59
CA ALA A 285 -28.88 4.10 9.74
C ALA A 285 -29.01 4.52 11.22
N GLY A 286 -28.75 5.79 11.52
CA GLY A 286 -28.90 6.37 12.86
C GLY A 286 -27.73 6.15 13.82
N ARG A 287 -26.59 5.60 13.36
CA ARG A 287 -25.38 5.45 14.19
C ARG A 287 -24.40 6.60 13.97
N HIS A 288 -23.68 6.97 15.03
CA HIS A 288 -22.60 7.96 14.95
C HIS A 288 -21.41 7.39 14.16
N PRO A 289 -20.73 8.20 13.32
CA PRO A 289 -19.48 7.81 12.69
C PRO A 289 -18.43 7.46 13.75
N ARG A 290 -17.48 6.58 13.44
CA ARG A 290 -16.47 6.09 14.38
C ARG A 290 -15.17 6.88 14.24
N ALA A 291 -14.51 7.09 15.37
CA ALA A 291 -13.14 7.55 15.43
C ALA A 291 -12.23 6.33 15.53
N VAL A 292 -11.38 6.12 14.51
CA VAL A 292 -10.39 5.04 14.46
C VAL A 292 -8.97 5.59 14.49
N CYS A 293 -7.99 4.80 14.93
CA CYS A 293 -6.61 5.25 15.13
C CYS A 293 -6.52 6.57 15.95
N ALA A 294 -7.27 6.64 17.05
CA ALA A 294 -7.36 7.82 17.89
C ALA A 294 -6.08 8.04 18.71
N LEU A 295 -5.56 9.25 18.63
CA LEU A 295 -4.30 9.70 19.18
C LEU A 295 -4.53 10.97 20.02
N PRO A 296 -4.64 10.86 21.35
CA PRO A 296 -4.76 11.99 22.26
C PRO A 296 -3.50 12.86 22.25
N VAL A 297 -3.68 14.17 22.18
CA VAL A 297 -2.61 15.15 22.36
C VAL A 297 -2.13 15.07 23.83
N GLY A 298 -0.81 15.08 24.01
CA GLY A 298 -0.16 14.90 25.31
C GLY A 298 0.12 13.44 25.67
N ALA A 299 -0.38 12.46 24.89
CA ALA A 299 -0.06 11.06 25.11
C ALA A 299 1.45 10.80 24.92
N GLU A 300 2.02 9.93 25.75
CA GLU A 300 3.40 9.48 25.59
C GLU A 300 3.43 8.08 25.00
N LEU A 301 4.24 7.88 23.96
CA LEU A 301 4.32 6.65 23.20
C LEU A 301 5.77 6.21 23.09
N SER A 302 6.00 4.90 23.18
CA SER A 302 7.23 4.27 22.71
C SER A 302 7.04 3.88 21.26
N VAL A 303 7.67 4.63 20.35
CA VAL A 303 7.54 4.45 18.90
C VAL A 303 8.84 3.94 18.30
N ARG A 304 8.72 3.21 17.19
CA ARG A 304 9.87 2.78 16.40
C ARG A 304 10.07 3.71 15.22
N ILE A 305 11.29 4.18 15.01
CA ILE A 305 11.59 5.03 13.87
C ILE A 305 11.68 4.17 12.60
N ASP A 306 10.69 4.31 11.72
CA ASP A 306 10.59 3.53 10.47
C ASP A 306 11.27 4.25 9.29
N LYS A 307 11.37 5.59 9.36
CA LYS A 307 12.06 6.44 8.38
C LYS A 307 12.78 7.58 9.10
N ILE A 308 13.95 7.97 8.61
CA ILE A 308 14.73 9.12 9.09
C ILE A 308 15.05 10.06 7.92
N ARG A 309 14.98 11.35 8.20
CA ARG A 309 15.41 12.47 7.38
C ARG A 309 16.24 13.42 8.24
N THR A 310 16.76 14.50 7.64
CA THR A 310 17.69 15.44 8.28
C THR A 310 17.22 16.00 9.64
N ALA A 311 15.91 16.20 9.82
CA ALA A 311 15.35 16.76 11.06
C ALA A 311 14.14 15.99 11.64
N PHE A 312 13.65 14.97 10.95
CA PHE A 312 12.39 14.32 11.30
C PHE A 312 12.39 12.85 10.88
N GLY A 313 11.42 12.11 11.37
CA GLY A 313 11.20 10.71 11.01
C GLY A 313 9.73 10.37 10.94
N PHE A 314 9.45 9.09 10.71
CA PHE A 314 8.08 8.59 10.70
C PHE A 314 7.98 7.28 11.47
N HIS A 315 6.81 7.07 12.06
CA HIS A 315 6.41 5.81 12.65
C HIS A 315 5.03 5.42 12.13
N ARG A 316 4.82 4.16 11.75
CA ARG A 316 3.48 3.65 11.43
C ARG A 316 2.69 3.45 12.72
N LEU A 317 1.81 4.39 13.02
CA LEU A 317 0.86 4.30 14.11
C LEU A 317 -0.35 3.46 13.66
N ALA A 318 -0.83 2.54 14.50
CA ALA A 318 -2.05 1.80 14.24
C ALA A 318 -2.81 1.50 15.53
N ASP A 319 -4.12 1.30 15.42
CA ASP A 319 -4.96 0.77 16.49
C ASP A 319 -4.94 -0.78 16.54
N SER A 320 -5.64 -1.37 17.51
CA SER A 320 -5.69 -2.83 17.68
C SER A 320 -6.36 -3.59 16.52
N ARG A 321 -7.06 -2.88 15.63
CA ARG A 321 -7.67 -3.41 14.42
C ARG A 321 -6.86 -3.08 13.17
N ASN A 322 -5.61 -2.66 13.38
CA ASN A 322 -4.63 -2.30 12.36
C ASN A 322 -5.04 -1.08 11.51
N PHE A 323 -6.05 -0.30 11.91
CA PHE A 323 -6.28 1.00 11.27
C PHE A 323 -5.16 1.92 11.66
N GLY A 324 -4.42 2.43 10.68
CA GLY A 324 -3.18 3.15 10.98
C GLY A 324 -2.80 4.18 9.94
N ARG A 325 -1.90 5.08 10.36
CA ARG A 325 -1.33 6.14 9.54
C ARG A 325 0.08 6.44 10.03
N GLU A 326 0.91 7.01 9.16
CA GLU A 326 2.22 7.52 9.56
C GLU A 326 2.05 8.71 10.53
N LEU A 327 2.70 8.60 11.69
CA LEU A 327 2.92 9.69 12.64
C LEU A 327 4.25 10.36 12.30
N PHE A 328 4.21 11.67 12.08
CA PHE A 328 5.41 12.48 11.92
C PHE A 328 6.14 12.57 13.27
N LEU A 329 7.44 12.30 13.27
CA LEU A 329 8.29 12.41 14.45
C LEU A 329 9.21 13.62 14.31
N ASP A 330 9.12 14.58 15.22
CA ASP A 330 10.11 15.65 15.32
C ASP A 330 11.33 15.12 16.06
N LEU A 331 12.39 14.86 15.28
CA LEU A 331 13.65 14.33 15.80
C LEU A 331 14.65 15.45 16.07
N GLY A 332 14.42 16.69 15.61
CA GLY A 332 15.34 17.81 15.63
C GLY A 332 16.49 17.71 14.61
N ARG A 333 17.21 18.81 14.35
CA ARG A 333 18.31 18.85 13.35
C ARG A 333 19.40 17.80 13.60
N GLY A 334 19.97 17.26 12.53
CA GLY A 334 20.98 16.20 12.62
C GLY A 334 20.40 14.89 13.14
N ALA A 335 19.14 14.60 12.82
CA ALA A 335 18.49 13.37 13.26
C ALA A 335 19.18 12.11 12.72
N GLU A 336 19.69 12.19 11.49
CA GLU A 336 20.40 11.09 10.81
C GLU A 336 21.70 10.65 11.50
N SER A 337 22.33 11.52 12.31
CA SER A 337 23.51 11.16 13.11
C SER A 337 23.17 10.80 14.56
N ARG A 338 21.99 11.17 15.06
CA ARG A 338 21.55 10.94 16.45
C ARG A 338 20.64 9.74 16.62
N PHE A 339 19.97 9.30 15.56
CA PHE A 339 19.01 8.22 15.59
C PHE A 339 19.28 7.17 14.51
N GLN A 340 18.84 5.94 14.77
CA GLN A 340 18.96 4.81 13.84
C GLN A 340 17.59 4.29 13.42
N LEU A 341 17.49 3.79 12.18
CA LEU A 341 16.27 3.11 11.73
C LEU A 341 16.02 1.87 12.62
N GLY A 342 14.77 1.69 13.02
CA GLY A 342 14.37 0.64 13.96
C GLY A 342 14.61 0.97 15.43
N GLN A 343 15.27 2.09 15.76
CA GLN A 343 15.44 2.52 17.15
C GLN A 343 14.08 2.83 17.77
N GLN A 344 13.88 2.36 19.01
CA GLN A 344 12.75 2.78 19.83
C GLN A 344 13.06 4.11 20.52
N VAL A 345 12.15 5.06 20.40
CA VAL A 345 12.21 6.36 21.07
C VAL A 345 10.91 6.64 21.80
N ARG A 346 10.99 7.37 22.91
CA ARG A 346 9.80 7.90 23.58
C ARG A 346 9.45 9.24 22.97
N VAL A 347 8.19 9.43 22.62
CA VAL A 347 7.66 10.66 22.06
C VAL A 347 6.46 11.12 22.86
N ARG A 348 6.30 12.42 22.99
CA ARG A 348 5.05 13.05 23.44
C ARG A 348 4.30 13.54 22.22
N VAL A 349 3.02 13.20 22.13
CA VAL A 349 2.15 13.69 21.07
C VAL A 349 1.88 15.17 21.28
N THR A 350 2.22 15.98 20.29
CA THR A 350 1.92 17.40 20.18
C THR A 350 1.16 17.66 18.87
N GLU A 351 0.91 18.93 18.56
CA GLU A 351 0.27 19.33 17.29
C GLU A 351 1.06 20.45 16.60
N ASN A 352 1.04 20.46 15.27
CA ASN A 352 1.51 21.56 14.44
C ASN A 352 0.40 21.95 13.43
N GLN A 353 0.72 22.81 12.46
CA GLN A 353 -0.25 23.25 11.45
C GLN A 353 -0.72 22.13 10.49
N GLU A 354 -0.02 21.01 10.43
CA GLU A 354 -0.30 19.88 9.52
C GLU A 354 -0.95 18.67 10.22
N GLY A 355 -0.92 18.63 11.56
CA GLY A 355 -1.58 17.57 12.35
C GLY A 355 -0.79 17.14 13.59
N PRO A 356 -1.00 15.88 14.06
CA PRO A 356 -0.30 15.36 15.22
C PRO A 356 1.17 15.09 14.94
N VAL A 357 2.02 15.42 15.92
CA VAL A 357 3.47 15.25 15.87
C VAL A 357 3.93 14.47 17.09
N GLY A 358 4.82 13.49 16.91
CA GLY A 358 5.55 12.87 18.01
C GLY A 358 6.84 13.63 18.29
N ALA A 359 6.85 14.49 19.31
CA ALA A 359 8.06 15.18 19.75
C ALA A 359 8.91 14.24 20.63
N VAL A 360 10.17 13.97 20.23
CA VAL A 360 11.05 13.07 21.00
C VAL A 360 11.32 13.63 22.39
N ILE A 361 11.10 12.79 23.40
CA ILE A 361 11.46 13.07 24.78
C ILE A 361 12.91 12.62 24.97
N VAL A 362 13.86 13.56 24.91
CA VAL A 362 15.26 13.28 25.22
C VAL A 362 15.39 13.21 26.75
N PRO A 363 15.97 12.14 27.34
CA PRO A 363 16.24 12.10 28.77
C PRO A 363 17.16 13.25 29.18
N GLU A 364 16.84 13.92 30.29
CA GLU A 364 17.50 15.13 30.82
C GLU A 364 18.99 14.95 31.20
N GLN A 365 19.62 13.80 30.93
CA GLN A 365 20.99 13.48 31.33
C GLN A 365 22.08 13.71 30.28
N GLN A 366 21.78 14.35 29.13
CA GLN A 366 22.82 14.73 28.13
C GLN A 366 22.96 16.25 27.91
N ALA A 367 22.34 17.09 28.76
CA ALA A 367 22.50 18.54 28.70
C ALA A 367 23.68 19.10 29.53
N LEU A 368 24.46 18.24 30.20
CA LEU A 368 25.64 18.59 30.99
C LEU A 368 26.92 18.01 30.38
N SER A 369 27.15 18.30 29.10
CA SER A 369 28.48 18.19 28.47
C SER A 369 28.43 18.94 27.14
N ALA A 370 28.33 20.26 27.23
CA ALA A 370 28.66 21.21 26.18
C ALA A 370 29.88 22.00 26.62
#